data_AF-A0A828T104-F1
#
_entry.id   AF-A0A828T104-F1
#
_cell.length_a   1.000
_cell.length_b   1.000
_cell.length_c   1.000
_cell.angle_alpha   90.00
_cell.angle_beta   90.00
_cell.angle_gamma   90.00
#
_symmetry.space_group_name_H-M   'P 1'
#
loop_
_entity.id
_entity.type
_entity.pdbx_description
1 polymer ?
#
loop_
_entity_poly.entity_id
_entity_poly.type
_entity_poly.pdbx_seq_one_letter_code
_entity_poly.pdbx_strand_id
1 'polypeptide(L)'
;MIPYKQLTLAEIFEDCQNKFDNDKYQFLSLLHQTINLDEIVPVSFVTHFHASTGRPRKHPLYPMIKVLLIQRIFSIPTDTLLIIFLKYSQELRDFCGFRVVPDASKFTRFKQDFLMDLQSMFDHLVDITEPICQRIDSNLASMSMMIKHHIAPILREFVHISLLILTSV
;
A
#
# COMPACT_ATOMS: atom_id res chain seq x y z
N MET A 1 -33.55 17.60 6.08
CA MET A 1 -32.15 17.70 5.63
C MET A 1 -31.29 17.11 6.72
N ILE A 2 -30.65 15.97 6.49
CA ILE A 2 -29.68 15.42 7.45
C ILE A 2 -28.41 16.26 7.24
N PRO A 3 -27.91 17.00 8.25
CA PRO A 3 -26.66 17.71 8.11
C PRO A 3 -25.55 16.66 7.98
N TYR A 4 -24.94 16.56 6.81
CA TYR A 4 -23.75 15.76 6.65
C TYR A 4 -22.62 16.45 7.41
N LYS A 5 -22.28 15.90 8.58
CA LYS A 5 -21.09 16.33 9.33
C LYS A 5 -19.88 16.03 8.44
N GLN A 6 -19.26 17.06 7.90
CA GLN A 6 -17.97 16.92 7.25
C GLN A 6 -16.96 16.53 8.32
N LEU A 7 -16.42 15.31 8.23
CA LEU A 7 -15.40 14.84 9.15
C LEU A 7 -14.13 15.65 8.95
N THR A 8 -13.51 16.04 10.05
CA THR A 8 -12.16 16.63 10.02
C THR A 8 -11.13 15.54 9.72
N LEU A 9 -9.94 15.92 9.24
CA LEU A 9 -8.86 14.97 8.97
C LEU A 9 -8.45 14.17 10.21
N ALA A 10 -8.50 14.78 11.39
CA ALA A 10 -8.22 14.13 12.67
C ALA A 10 -9.26 13.05 13.01
N GLU A 11 -10.55 13.33 12.80
CA GLU A 11 -11.62 12.34 13.03
C GLU A 11 -11.54 11.18 12.02
N ILE A 12 -11.16 11.46 10.76
CA ILE A 12 -10.91 10.41 9.76
C ILE A 12 -9.73 9.53 10.19
N PHE A 13 -8.64 10.14 10.68
CA PHE A 13 -7.47 9.41 11.15
C PHE A 13 -7.80 8.54 12.37
N GLU A 14 -8.52 9.07 13.35
CA GLU A 14 -8.96 8.35 14.54
C GLU A 14 -9.85 7.15 14.19
N ASP A 15 -10.82 7.33 13.28
CA ASP A 15 -11.68 6.25 12.78
C ASP A 15 -10.86 5.17 12.04
N CYS A 16 -9.89 5.58 11.22
CA CYS A 16 -8.98 4.64 10.54
C CYS A 16 -8.14 3.85 11.55
N GLN A 17 -7.57 4.52 12.56
CA GLN A 17 -6.76 3.89 13.59
C GLN A 17 -7.59 2.92 14.44
N ASN A 18 -8.79 3.32 14.84
CA ASN A 18 -9.72 2.44 15.56
C ASN A 18 -10.06 1.17 14.76
N LYS A 19 -10.35 1.31 13.46
CA LYS A 19 -10.58 0.15 12.58
C LYS A 19 -9.33 -0.72 12.46
N PHE A 20 -8.15 -0.12 12.33
CA PHE A 20 -6.90 -0.87 12.27
C PHE A 20 -6.66 -1.73 13.52
N ASP A 21 -6.89 -1.16 14.71
CA ASP A 21 -6.63 -1.83 15.98
C ASP A 21 -7.71 -2.85 16.34
N ASN A 22 -8.99 -2.49 16.13
CA ASN A 22 -10.13 -3.23 16.68
C ASN A 22 -10.94 -4.01 15.63
N ASP A 23 -10.91 -3.63 14.35
CA ASP A 23 -11.68 -4.29 13.27
C ASP A 23 -10.89 -4.40 11.96
N LYS A 24 -9.97 -5.37 11.95
CA LYS A 24 -9.08 -5.64 10.81
C LYS A 24 -9.83 -5.90 9.50
N TYR A 25 -11.05 -6.45 9.56
CA TYR A 25 -11.88 -6.68 8.37
C TYR A 25 -12.39 -5.37 7.79
N GLN A 26 -12.92 -4.48 8.62
CA GLN A 26 -13.31 -3.16 8.17
C GLN A 26 -12.12 -2.34 7.68
N PHE A 27 -10.95 -2.48 8.31
CA PHE A 27 -9.73 -1.84 7.82
C PHE A 27 -9.37 -2.32 6.41
N LEU A 28 -9.37 -3.64 6.15
CA LEU A 28 -9.11 -4.18 4.81
C LEU A 28 -10.17 -3.76 3.79
N SER A 29 -11.45 -3.67 4.20
CA SER A 29 -12.53 -3.18 3.36
C SER A 29 -12.32 -1.71 2.97
N LEU A 30 -11.93 -0.87 3.95
CA LEU A 30 -11.60 0.53 3.72
C LEU A 30 -10.43 0.68 2.75
N LEU A 31 -9.36 -0.10 2.93
CA LEU A 31 -8.23 -0.12 1.99
C LEU A 31 -8.68 -0.52 0.58
N HIS A 32 -9.58 -1.49 0.47
CA HIS A 32 -10.08 -1.96 -0.83
C HIS A 32 -10.88 -0.88 -1.56
N GLN A 33 -11.67 -0.10 -0.83
CA GLN A 33 -12.47 1.00 -1.37
C GLN A 33 -11.62 2.23 -1.71
N THR A 34 -10.49 2.42 -1.03
CA THR A 34 -9.66 3.62 -1.16
C THR A 34 -8.53 3.47 -2.18
N ILE A 35 -7.94 2.27 -2.29
CA ILE A 35 -6.82 2.03 -3.21
C ILE A 35 -7.36 1.65 -4.58
N ASN A 36 -7.38 2.60 -5.51
CA ASN A 36 -7.65 2.33 -6.92
C ASN A 36 -6.36 2.01 -7.68
N LEU A 37 -6.11 0.72 -7.95
CA LEU A 37 -4.90 0.31 -8.68
C LEU A 37 -4.90 0.76 -10.15
N ASP A 38 -6.06 0.98 -10.76
CA ASP A 38 -6.11 1.47 -12.14
C ASP A 38 -5.63 2.92 -12.27
N GLU A 39 -5.70 3.69 -11.17
CA GLU A 39 -5.14 5.05 -11.10
C GLU A 39 -3.65 5.06 -10.73
N ILE A 40 -3.19 4.08 -9.94
CA ILE A 40 -1.83 4.07 -9.40
C ILE A 40 -0.86 3.35 -10.34
N VAL A 41 -1.29 2.28 -11.00
CA VAL A 41 -0.41 1.42 -11.81
C VAL A 41 -0.33 1.98 -13.24
N PRO A 42 0.86 2.45 -13.69
CA PRO A 42 0.98 2.99 -15.04
C PRO A 42 0.68 1.95 -16.11
N VAL A 43 0.09 2.38 -17.23
CA VAL A 43 -0.21 1.52 -18.39
C VAL A 43 1.07 0.87 -18.95
N SER A 44 2.21 1.53 -18.85
CA SER A 44 3.52 0.98 -19.21
C SER A 44 3.87 -0.26 -18.39
N PHE A 45 3.62 -0.25 -17.08
CA PHE A 45 3.84 -1.40 -16.20
C PHE A 45 2.90 -2.55 -16.57
N VAL A 46 1.61 -2.28 -16.77
CA VAL A 46 0.65 -3.31 -17.21
C VAL A 46 1.11 -3.95 -18.52
N THR A 47 1.51 -3.14 -19.49
CA THR A 47 2.00 -3.59 -20.80
C THR A 47 3.27 -4.44 -20.66
N HIS A 48 4.24 -3.99 -19.87
CA HIS A 48 5.47 -4.74 -19.62
C HIS A 48 5.21 -6.07 -18.90
N PHE A 49 4.32 -6.07 -17.90
CA PHE A 49 3.93 -7.29 -17.19
C PHE A 49 3.24 -8.30 -18.11
N HIS A 50 2.45 -7.85 -19.08
CA HIS A 50 1.75 -8.73 -20.02
C HIS A 50 2.54 -9.02 -21.30
N ALA A 51 3.72 -8.42 -21.49
CA ALA A 51 4.60 -8.75 -22.59
C ALA A 51 4.93 -10.25 -22.57
N SER A 52 4.95 -10.84 -23.78
CA SER A 52 5.11 -12.28 -23.97
C SER A 52 6.44 -12.74 -23.39
N THR A 53 6.38 -13.62 -22.39
CA THR A 53 7.55 -14.27 -21.77
C THR A 53 7.63 -15.76 -22.09
N GLY A 54 6.86 -16.23 -23.07
CA GLY A 54 6.80 -17.63 -23.49
C GLY A 54 6.11 -18.57 -22.50
N ARG A 55 5.74 -18.11 -21.29
CA ARG A 55 4.94 -18.87 -20.31
C ARG A 55 3.91 -17.97 -19.63
N PRO A 56 2.66 -18.44 -19.44
CA PRO A 56 1.66 -17.67 -18.72
C PRO A 56 2.07 -17.49 -17.25
N ARG A 57 1.98 -16.26 -16.75
CA ARG A 57 2.26 -15.94 -15.35
C ARG A 57 1.13 -16.46 -14.47
N LYS A 58 1.46 -17.25 -13.44
CA LYS A 58 0.49 -17.85 -12.51
C LYS A 58 -0.15 -16.84 -11.55
N HIS A 59 0.60 -15.81 -11.15
CA HIS A 59 0.15 -14.79 -10.21
C HIS A 59 -0.10 -13.48 -10.98
N PRO A 60 -1.31 -12.90 -10.95
CA PRO A 60 -1.62 -11.67 -11.67
C PRO A 60 -0.92 -10.45 -11.06
N LEU A 61 -0.79 -9.38 -11.84
CA LEU A 61 -0.10 -8.14 -11.45
C LEU A 61 -0.70 -7.51 -10.19
N TYR A 62 -2.01 -7.25 -10.20
CA TYR A 62 -2.66 -6.51 -9.11
C TYR A 62 -2.58 -7.22 -7.75
N PRO A 63 -2.81 -8.54 -7.63
CA PRO A 63 -2.53 -9.27 -6.39
C PRO A 63 -1.09 -9.13 -5.90
N MET A 64 -0.10 -9.15 -6.82
CA MET A 64 1.31 -8.95 -6.47
C MET A 64 1.62 -7.51 -6.03
N ILE A 65 0.90 -6.51 -6.52
CA ILE A 65 1.03 -5.12 -6.05
C ILE A 65 0.33 -4.94 -4.70
N LYS A 66 -0.92 -5.39 -4.56
CA LYS A 66 -1.70 -5.30 -3.31
C LYS A 66 -0.96 -5.87 -2.13
N VAL A 67 -0.34 -7.04 -2.29
CA VAL A 67 0.40 -7.68 -1.22
C VAL A 67 1.67 -6.93 -0.82
N LEU A 68 2.35 -6.29 -1.78
CA LEU A 68 3.49 -5.41 -1.46
C LEU A 68 3.01 -4.15 -0.72
N LEU A 69 1.86 -3.59 -1.08
CA LEU A 69 1.25 -2.48 -0.34
C LEU A 69 0.90 -2.92 1.09
N ILE A 70 0.25 -4.08 1.27
CA ILE A 70 -0.05 -4.68 2.58
C ILE A 70 1.22 -4.92 3.40
N GLN A 71 2.28 -5.45 2.78
CA GLN A 71 3.58 -5.64 3.42
C GLN A 71 4.11 -4.32 3.98
N ARG A 72 3.91 -3.22 3.27
CA ARG A 72 4.34 -1.88 3.70
C ARG A 72 3.41 -1.27 4.75
N ILE A 73 2.09 -1.31 4.56
CA ILE A 73 1.09 -0.75 5.48
C ILE A 73 1.20 -1.40 6.87
N PHE A 74 1.31 -2.73 6.93
CA PHE A 74 1.45 -3.45 8.19
C PHE A 74 2.90 -3.58 8.67
N SER A 75 3.86 -2.92 8.02
CA SER A 75 5.29 -3.02 8.36
C SER A 75 5.82 -4.44 8.50
N ILE A 76 5.36 -5.35 7.63
CA ILE A 76 5.80 -6.73 7.65
C ILE A 76 7.25 -6.78 7.15
N PRO A 77 8.23 -7.11 8.01
CA PRO A 77 9.64 -6.86 7.72
C PRO A 77 10.26 -7.83 6.72
N THR A 78 9.65 -9.01 6.51
CA THR A 78 10.22 -10.06 5.66
C THR A 78 9.17 -10.73 4.79
N ASP A 79 9.59 -11.23 3.63
CA ASP A 79 8.73 -12.02 2.74
C ASP A 79 8.28 -13.32 3.40
N THR A 80 9.12 -13.92 4.26
CA THR A 80 8.76 -15.11 5.04
C THR A 80 7.57 -14.84 5.94
N LEU A 81 7.61 -13.73 6.70
CA LEU A 81 6.50 -13.39 7.59
C LEU A 81 5.24 -13.02 6.81
N LEU A 82 5.38 -12.33 5.68
CA LEU A 82 4.29 -12.04 4.76
C LEU A 82 3.60 -13.33 4.26
N ILE A 83 4.39 -14.32 3.85
CA ILE A 83 3.87 -15.63 3.43
C ILE A 83 3.14 -16.33 4.56
N ILE A 84 3.65 -16.27 5.79
CA ILE A 84 2.98 -16.82 6.97
C ILE A 84 1.62 -16.15 7.14
N PHE A 85 1.55 -14.82 7.13
CA PHE A 85 0.28 -14.10 7.23
C PHE A 85 -0.70 -14.50 6.12
N LEU A 86 -0.25 -14.57 4.88
CA LEU A 86 -1.08 -15.01 3.74
C LEU A 86 -1.52 -16.47 3.86
N LYS A 87 -0.79 -17.34 4.54
CA LYS A 87 -1.20 -18.74 4.75
C LYS A 87 -2.27 -18.87 5.83
N TYR A 88 -2.22 -18.04 6.86
CA TYR A 88 -3.13 -18.15 8.01
C TYR A 88 -4.34 -17.22 7.94
N SER A 89 -4.26 -16.09 7.24
CA SER A 89 -5.40 -15.17 7.08
C SER A 89 -6.05 -15.35 5.70
N GLN A 90 -7.30 -15.79 5.71
CA GLN A 90 -8.12 -15.86 4.51
C GLN A 90 -8.45 -14.45 3.99
N GLU A 91 -8.62 -13.50 4.90
CA GLU A 91 -8.96 -12.11 4.65
C GLU A 91 -7.89 -11.41 3.84
N LEU A 92 -6.62 -11.59 4.22
CA LEU A 92 -5.50 -11.02 3.48
C LEU A 92 -5.39 -11.65 2.08
N ARG A 93 -5.68 -12.95 1.95
CA ARG A 93 -5.73 -13.61 0.63
C ARG A 93 -6.84 -13.06 -0.23
N ASP A 94 -8.04 -12.88 0.33
CA ASP A 94 -9.21 -12.38 -0.38
C ASP A 94 -9.02 -10.91 -0.78
N PHE A 95 -8.50 -10.08 0.13
CA PHE A 95 -8.14 -8.69 -0.16
C PHE A 95 -7.16 -8.60 -1.34
N CYS A 96 -6.09 -9.40 -1.31
CA CYS A 96 -5.10 -9.43 -2.38
C CYS A 96 -5.62 -10.10 -3.66
N GLY A 97 -6.56 -11.04 -3.56
CA GLY A 97 -7.04 -11.85 -4.69
C GLY A 97 -6.18 -13.09 -4.96
N PHE A 98 -5.50 -13.66 -3.95
CA PHE A 98 -4.70 -14.87 -4.10
C PHE A 98 -5.52 -16.15 -3.87
N ARG A 99 -5.74 -16.91 -4.95
CA ARG A 99 -6.21 -18.30 -4.84
C ARG A 99 -5.14 -19.26 -4.30
N VAL A 100 -3.88 -18.98 -4.64
CA VAL A 100 -2.71 -19.74 -4.20
C VAL A 100 -1.65 -18.74 -3.77
N VAL A 101 -1.16 -18.87 -2.54
CA VAL A 101 -0.12 -18.01 -1.98
C VAL A 101 1.19 -18.21 -2.76
N PRO A 102 1.80 -17.14 -3.31
CA PRO A 102 3.11 -17.23 -3.94
C PRO A 102 4.20 -17.66 -2.94
N ASP A 103 5.19 -18.41 -3.42
CA ASP A 103 6.39 -18.69 -2.63
C ASP A 103 7.35 -17.49 -2.59
N ALA A 104 8.36 -17.54 -1.73
CA ALA A 104 9.34 -16.47 -1.57
C ALA A 104 10.08 -16.14 -2.89
N SER A 105 10.38 -17.16 -3.71
CA SER A 105 11.07 -16.94 -4.99
C SER A 105 10.20 -16.13 -5.96
N LYS A 106 8.88 -16.28 -5.92
CA LYS A 106 7.96 -15.47 -6.74
C LYS A 106 7.95 -14.01 -6.33
N PHE A 107 7.94 -13.72 -5.03
CA PHE A 107 8.04 -12.35 -4.53
C PHE A 107 9.38 -11.71 -4.91
N THR A 108 10.49 -12.42 -4.70
CA THR A 108 11.82 -11.94 -5.07
C THR A 108 11.92 -11.65 -6.56
N ARG A 109 11.53 -12.62 -7.41
CA ARG A 109 11.58 -12.46 -8.87
C ARG A 109 10.69 -11.31 -9.33
N PHE A 110 9.46 -11.18 -8.81
CA PHE A 110 8.59 -10.07 -9.18
C PHE A 110 9.21 -8.70 -8.84
N LYS A 111 9.77 -8.55 -7.63
CA LYS A 111 10.44 -7.30 -7.22
C LYS A 111 11.66 -6.98 -8.10
N GLN A 112 12.40 -8.00 -8.55
CA GLN A 112 13.58 -7.83 -9.39
C GLN A 112 13.22 -7.52 -10.85
N ASP A 113 12.34 -8.33 -11.44
CA ASP A 113 11.96 -8.23 -12.86
C ASP A 113 11.25 -6.90 -13.17
N PHE A 114 10.54 -6.34 -12.18
CA PHE A 114 9.74 -5.12 -12.33
C PHE A 114 10.23 -3.96 -11.45
N LEU A 115 11.49 -3.96 -11.04
CA LEU A 115 12.04 -2.93 -10.14
C LEU A 115 11.79 -1.51 -10.68
N MET A 116 12.08 -1.29 -11.96
CA MET A 116 11.92 0.03 -12.60
C MET A 116 10.44 0.42 -12.72
N ASP A 117 9.57 -0.54 -13.02
CA ASP A 117 8.14 -0.28 -13.10
C ASP A 117 7.54 0.04 -11.73
N LEU A 118 7.97 -0.69 -10.68
CA LEU A 118 7.59 -0.41 -9.31
C LEU A 118 8.05 0.97 -8.88
N GLN A 119 9.29 1.36 -9.23
CA GLN A 119 9.79 2.70 -8.97
C GLN A 119 8.92 3.76 -9.66
N SER A 120 8.65 3.61 -10.95
CA SER A 120 7.80 4.55 -11.70
C SER A 120 6.37 4.62 -11.14
N MET A 121 5.81 3.50 -10.68
CA MET A 121 4.50 3.48 -10.02
C MET A 121 4.52 4.27 -8.70
N PHE A 122 5.57 4.14 -7.90
CA PHE A 122 5.70 4.91 -6.66
C PHE A 122 5.96 6.39 -6.93
N ASP A 123 6.76 6.73 -7.94
CA ASP A 123 6.96 8.12 -8.37
C ASP A 123 5.63 8.74 -8.80
N HIS A 124 4.82 8.02 -9.56
CA HIS A 124 3.48 8.46 -9.96
C HIS A 124 2.55 8.67 -8.76
N LEU A 125 2.60 7.79 -7.76
CA LEU A 125 1.84 7.94 -6.53
C LEU A 125 2.24 9.21 -5.77
N VAL A 126 3.54 9.54 -5.74
CA VAL A 126 4.03 10.81 -5.17
C VAL A 126 3.47 12.00 -5.94
N ASP A 127 3.49 11.96 -7.28
CA ASP A 127 2.95 13.04 -8.10
C ASP A 127 1.45 13.29 -7.86
N ILE A 128 0.66 12.24 -7.61
CA ILE A 128 -0.77 12.36 -7.28
C ILE A 128 -0.98 12.91 -5.87
N THR A 129 -0.16 12.47 -4.90
CA THR A 129 -0.37 12.79 -3.48
C THR A 129 0.25 14.12 -3.07
N GLU A 130 1.33 14.56 -3.71
CA GLU A 130 2.04 15.80 -3.38
C GLU A 130 1.15 17.05 -3.42
N PRO A 131 0.30 17.28 -4.44
CA PRO A 131 -0.63 18.42 -4.45
C PRO A 131 -1.68 18.36 -3.33
N ILE A 132 -2.09 17.15 -2.92
CA ILE A 132 -3.05 16.97 -1.83
C ILE A 132 -2.37 17.34 -0.50
N CYS A 133 -1.15 16.84 -0.27
CA CYS A 133 -0.33 17.19 0.89
C CYS A 133 -0.09 18.70 0.97
N GLN A 134 0.25 19.36 -0.15
CA GLN A 134 0.44 20.81 -0.21
C GLN A 134 -0.82 21.60 0.18
N ARG A 135 -2.01 21.12 -0.20
CA ARG A 135 -3.29 21.75 0.14
C ARG A 135 -3.69 21.55 1.60
N ILE A 136 -3.29 20.44 2.21
CA ILE A 136 -3.56 20.14 3.61
C ILE A 136 -2.60 20.93 4.51
N ASP A 137 -1.30 20.88 4.21
CA ASP A 137 -0.26 21.61 4.93
C ASP A 137 0.99 21.80 4.04
N SER A 138 1.21 23.03 3.59
CA SER A 138 2.35 23.41 2.76
C SER A 138 3.72 23.25 3.46
N ASN A 139 3.76 23.27 4.79
CA ASN A 139 5.01 23.09 5.55
C ASN A 139 5.39 21.60 5.64
N LEU A 140 4.41 20.69 5.79
CA LEU A 140 4.63 19.25 5.66
C LEU A 140 5.03 18.86 4.24
N ALA A 141 4.43 19.51 3.23
CA ALA A 141 4.78 19.26 1.83
C ALA A 141 6.18 19.76 1.43
N SER A 142 6.72 20.79 2.09
CA SER A 142 8.08 21.28 1.82
C SER A 142 9.17 20.31 2.33
N MET A 143 8.86 19.52 3.36
CA MET A 143 9.69 18.35 3.75
C MET A 143 9.60 17.20 2.74
N SER A 144 8.67 17.25 1.77
CA SER A 144 8.49 16.25 0.72
C SER A 144 9.58 16.24 -0.37
N MET A 145 10.42 17.27 -0.45
CA MET A 145 11.66 17.15 -1.24
C MET A 145 12.67 16.15 -0.64
N MET A 146 12.60 15.88 0.67
CA MET A 146 13.35 14.80 1.32
C MET A 146 12.69 13.42 1.14
N ILE A 147 11.38 13.41 0.82
CA ILE A 147 10.56 12.22 0.54
C ILE A 147 10.93 11.61 -0.83
N LYS A 148 11.36 12.43 -1.80
CA LYS A 148 11.83 11.96 -3.13
C LYS A 148 13.01 10.99 -3.09
N HIS A 149 13.89 11.07 -2.08
CA HIS A 149 15.06 10.18 -1.98
C HIS A 149 14.80 8.98 -1.06
N HIS A 150 13.62 8.93 -0.45
CA HIS A 150 13.31 8.12 0.72
C HIS A 150 11.76 7.95 0.82
N ILE A 151 11.15 7.24 -0.14
CA ILE A 151 9.74 6.79 -0.03
C ILE A 151 9.58 5.76 1.12
N ALA A 152 10.69 5.22 1.64
CA ALA A 152 10.70 4.40 2.84
C ALA A 152 10.24 5.15 4.10
N PRO A 153 10.59 6.43 4.34
CA PRO A 153 10.07 7.20 5.47
C PRO A 153 8.71 7.85 5.39
N ILE A 154 7.96 7.87 4.28
CA ILE A 154 6.51 8.15 4.40
C ILE A 154 5.79 6.94 4.98
N LEU A 155 6.16 5.74 4.53
CA LEU A 155 5.70 4.51 5.19
C LEU A 155 6.28 4.39 6.59
N ARG A 156 7.54 4.81 6.82
CA ARG A 156 8.10 4.91 8.16
C ARG A 156 7.40 5.98 8.97
N GLU A 157 6.97 7.13 8.46
CA GLU A 157 6.26 8.15 9.23
C GLU A 157 4.81 7.74 9.48
N PHE A 158 4.14 7.07 8.55
CA PHE A 158 2.87 6.39 8.85
C PHE A 158 3.07 5.38 10.00
N VAL A 159 4.19 4.67 10.02
CA VAL A 159 4.54 3.66 11.03
C VAL A 159 5.16 4.26 12.30
N HIS A 160 5.79 5.44 12.22
CA HIS A 160 6.46 6.16 13.31
C HIS A 160 5.46 7.08 14.00
N ILE A 161 4.43 7.55 13.30
CA ILE A 161 3.20 8.11 13.88
C ILE A 161 2.45 6.97 14.61
N SER A 162 2.30 5.78 14.01
CA SER A 162 1.78 4.61 14.73
C SER A 162 2.67 4.15 15.91
N LEU A 163 4.01 4.26 15.83
CA LEU A 163 4.93 3.89 16.93
C LEU A 163 5.04 4.97 18.02
N LEU A 164 4.98 6.26 17.70
CA LEU A 164 4.96 7.37 18.67
C LEU A 164 3.68 7.35 19.52
N ILE A 165 2.56 6.88 18.95
CA ILE A 165 1.30 6.63 19.65
C ILE A 165 1.43 5.42 20.59
N LEU A 166 2.20 4.38 20.23
CA LEU A 166 2.45 3.19 21.05
C LEU A 166 3.50 3.36 22.15
N THR A 167 4.42 4.32 22.06
CA THR A 167 5.45 4.57 23.09
C THR A 167 5.13 5.74 24.04
N SER A 168 3.91 6.28 23.97
CA SER A 168 3.41 7.30 24.91
C SER A 168 2.44 6.71 25.97
N VAL A 169 2.49 5.40 26.19
CA VAL A 169 1.91 4.67 27.33
C VAL A 169 3.03 3.96 28.08
#